data_AF-K8PSP5-F1
#
_entry.id   AF-K8PSP5-F1
#
_cell.length_a   1.000
_cell.length_b   1.000
_cell.length_c   1.000
_cell.angle_alpha   90.00
_cell.angle_beta   90.00
_cell.angle_gamma   90.00
#
_symmetry.space_group_name_H-M   'P 1'
#
loop_
_entity.id
_entity.type
_entity.pdbx_description
1 polymer ?
#
loop_
_entity_poly.entity_id
_entity_poly.type
_entity_poly.pdbx_seq_one_letter_code
_entity_poly.pdbx_strand_id
1 'polypeptide(L)'
;MNGELKPEHRERFSGEPGIESASEDIDVLAARFRQRLGKVTMPRDLMQGDPAIVKLLQRDEAIRQKMATSSYYFDKPLFESAFERRRLRILNAIFLAFARTGGGGGYFRDRQAREVSIWGPAGVSVELDTPKPRSRGRNQESAENEKKLVLTATAGERFSNLVSSWADDEAGKLEDKLTDIVVGLATISEYESRRWQAERAEWDRKRAAEEKEARRIAKDKAEREARELAIAEQQARLDELLGEARAWQDAALIRAYVDARCQRESFHEPSKWVEWALAEADRIDPLMK
;
A
#
# COMPACT_ATOMS: atom_id res chain seq x y z
N MET A 1 35.73 3.68 15.32
CA MET A 1 35.78 3.70 16.80
C MET A 1 35.45 2.30 17.30
N ASN A 2 36.35 1.70 18.08
CA ASN A 2 36.18 0.35 18.63
C ASN A 2 35.14 0.38 19.75
N GLY A 3 33.87 0.20 19.40
CA GLY A 3 32.78 0.04 20.36
C GLY A 3 32.61 -1.42 20.71
N GLU A 4 33.21 -1.87 21.81
CA GLU A 4 32.87 -3.17 22.39
C GLU A 4 31.39 -3.17 22.79
N LEU A 5 30.61 -4.08 22.20
CA LEU A 5 29.19 -4.28 22.53
C LEU A 5 29.03 -4.71 23.98
N LYS A 6 28.10 -4.07 24.69
CA LYS A 6 27.76 -4.40 26.08
C LYS A 6 27.26 -5.86 26.18
N PRO A 7 27.52 -6.57 27.30
CA PRO A 7 27.21 -7.99 27.47
C PRO A 7 25.73 -8.35 27.23
N GLU A 8 24.82 -7.44 27.58
CA GLU A 8 23.36 -7.58 27.42
C GLU A 8 22.89 -7.65 25.94
N HIS A 9 23.73 -7.25 24.98
CA HIS A 9 23.43 -7.32 23.54
C HIS A 9 23.90 -8.63 22.90
N ARG A 10 24.73 -9.44 23.59
CA ARG A 10 25.23 -10.73 23.08
C ARG A 10 24.18 -11.83 23.05
N GLU A 11 23.15 -11.76 23.88
CA GLU A 11 22.11 -12.81 23.96
C GLU A 11 21.01 -12.65 22.90
N ARG A 12 20.98 -11.53 22.15
CA ARG A 12 19.95 -11.26 21.12
C ARG A 12 20.36 -11.65 19.69
N PHE A 13 21.52 -12.29 19.50
CA PHE A 13 22.07 -12.63 18.19
C PHE A 13 21.42 -13.84 17.48
N SER A 14 20.31 -14.38 17.99
CA SER A 14 19.64 -15.57 17.41
C SER A 14 18.37 -15.27 16.60
N GLY A 15 17.98 -14.02 16.39
CA GLY A 15 16.78 -13.67 15.64
C GLY A 15 17.04 -13.49 14.14
N GLU A 16 16.34 -14.25 13.29
CA GLU A 16 16.24 -13.98 11.85
C GLU A 16 15.69 -12.56 11.62
N PRO A 17 16.23 -11.79 10.65
CA PRO A 17 15.61 -10.53 10.25
C PRO A 17 14.21 -10.82 9.71
N GLY A 18 13.20 -10.14 10.28
CA GLY A 18 11.80 -10.30 9.87
C GLY A 18 10.86 -10.92 10.90
N ILE A 19 11.32 -11.26 12.11
CA ILE A 19 10.43 -11.70 13.19
C ILE A 19 9.98 -10.48 14.00
N GLU A 20 8.66 -10.30 14.06
CA GLU A 20 7.92 -9.38 14.94
C GLU A 20 8.64 -9.14 16.27
N SER A 21 9.41 -8.07 16.34
CA SER A 21 9.96 -7.58 17.60
C SER A 21 10.13 -6.08 17.51
N ALA A 22 9.90 -5.45 18.66
CA ALA A 22 9.85 -4.00 18.88
C ALA A 22 10.96 -3.22 18.17
N SER A 23 10.76 -1.90 18.03
CA SER A 23 11.74 -0.99 17.42
C SER A 23 13.13 -1.25 17.97
N GLU A 24 13.96 -1.89 17.17
CA GLU A 24 15.32 -2.21 17.54
C GLU A 24 16.17 -0.97 17.30
N ASP A 25 17.11 -0.71 18.21
CA ASP A 25 18.05 0.38 18.04
C ASP A 25 18.83 0.18 16.72
N ILE A 26 18.96 1.25 15.95
CA ILE A 26 19.66 1.30 14.66
C ILE A 26 21.10 0.80 14.82
N ASP A 27 21.76 1.10 15.94
CA ASP A 27 23.14 0.67 16.18
C ASP A 27 23.25 -0.85 16.35
N VAL A 28 22.24 -1.47 16.98
CA VAL A 28 22.16 -2.93 17.15
C VAL A 28 21.90 -3.60 15.81
N LEU A 29 20.99 -3.03 15.01
CA LEU A 29 20.71 -3.48 13.65
C LEU A 29 21.96 -3.42 12.77
N ALA A 30 22.68 -2.31 12.79
CA ALA A 30 23.92 -2.12 12.03
C ALA A 30 25.03 -3.09 12.49
N ALA A 31 25.17 -3.32 13.80
CA ALA A 31 26.14 -4.29 14.33
C ALA A 31 25.86 -5.72 13.86
N ARG A 32 24.59 -6.14 13.87
CA ARG A 32 24.18 -7.46 13.37
C ARG A 32 24.39 -7.60 11.86
N PHE A 33 24.07 -6.58 11.06
CA PHE A 33 24.40 -6.60 9.64
C PHE A 33 25.89 -6.72 9.41
N ARG A 34 26.71 -5.99 10.19
CA ARG A 34 28.18 -6.09 10.09
C ARG A 34 28.68 -7.50 10.43
N GLN A 35 28.13 -8.14 11.46
CA GLN A 35 28.48 -9.51 11.83
C GLN A 35 28.09 -10.51 10.72
N ARG A 36 26.87 -10.40 10.17
CA ARG A 36 26.37 -11.27 9.10
C ARG A 36 27.14 -11.09 7.79
N LEU A 37 27.45 -9.85 7.43
CA LEU A 37 28.12 -9.51 6.19
C LEU A 37 29.59 -9.92 6.18
N GLY A 38 30.27 -9.78 7.32
CA GLY A 38 31.72 -9.88 7.41
C GLY A 38 32.42 -8.81 6.56
N LYS A 39 33.67 -9.08 6.18
CA LYS A 39 34.45 -8.17 5.33
C LYS A 39 33.92 -8.20 3.89
N VAL A 40 33.71 -7.02 3.30
CA VAL A 40 33.46 -6.86 1.87
C VAL A 40 34.78 -6.61 1.14
N THR A 41 35.01 -7.34 0.06
CA THR A 41 36.19 -7.18 -0.80
C THR A 41 35.77 -6.88 -2.22
N MET A 42 36.54 -6.04 -2.91
CA MET A 42 36.29 -5.70 -4.31
C MET A 42 36.51 -6.93 -5.22
N PRO A 43 35.50 -7.32 -6.03
CA PRO A 43 35.68 -8.32 -7.06
C PRO A 43 36.68 -7.83 -8.12
N ARG A 44 37.57 -8.72 -8.57
CA ARG A 44 38.55 -8.41 -9.62
C ARG A 44 37.95 -8.42 -11.02
N ASP A 45 36.95 -9.29 -11.25
CA ASP A 45 36.27 -9.45 -12.54
C ASP A 45 34.83 -8.95 -12.46
N LEU A 46 34.41 -8.19 -13.49
CA LEU A 46 33.05 -7.68 -13.66
C LEU A 46 32.15 -8.64 -14.46
N MET A 47 32.73 -9.52 -15.28
CA MET A 47 31.97 -10.44 -16.14
C MET A 47 31.45 -11.66 -15.38
N GLN A 48 32.02 -11.96 -14.21
CA GLN A 48 31.55 -12.96 -13.26
C GLN A 48 30.71 -12.34 -12.12
N GLY A 49 30.24 -11.10 -12.31
CA GLY A 49 29.53 -10.31 -11.31
C GLY A 49 28.01 -10.43 -11.37
N ASP A 50 27.35 -9.45 -10.75
CA ASP A 50 25.90 -9.32 -10.76
C ASP A 50 25.34 -9.26 -12.21
N PRO A 51 24.24 -9.99 -12.51
CA PRO A 51 23.67 -10.07 -13.86
C PRO A 51 23.36 -8.72 -14.51
N ALA A 52 22.97 -7.71 -13.73
CA ALA A 52 22.66 -6.39 -14.27
C ALA A 52 23.92 -5.70 -14.82
N ILE A 53 25.06 -5.88 -14.17
CA ILE A 53 26.35 -5.31 -14.60
C ILE A 53 26.87 -6.06 -15.82
N VAL A 54 26.79 -7.39 -15.82
CA VAL A 54 27.16 -8.22 -16.98
C VAL A 54 26.38 -7.79 -18.22
N LYS A 55 25.07 -7.53 -18.08
CA LYS A 55 24.21 -7.05 -19.18
C LYS A 55 24.64 -5.70 -19.75
N LEU A 56 25.09 -4.76 -18.90
CA LEU A 56 25.62 -3.47 -19.38
C LEU A 56 26.91 -3.66 -20.19
N LEU A 57 27.82 -4.50 -19.70
CA LEU A 57 29.09 -4.75 -20.38
C LEU A 57 28.91 -5.51 -21.70
N GLN A 58 27.99 -6.48 -21.74
CA GLN A 58 27.62 -7.16 -22.99
C GLN A 58 27.04 -6.20 -24.04
N ARG A 59 26.29 -5.18 -23.59
CA ARG A 59 25.77 -4.14 -24.49
C ARG A 59 26.89 -3.30 -25.10
N ASP A 60 27.87 -2.88 -24.29
CA ASP A 60 29.04 -2.15 -24.76
C ASP A 60 29.89 -2.98 -25.72
N GLU A 61 30.06 -4.28 -25.45
CA GLU A 61 30.74 -5.21 -26.37
C GLU A 61 30.02 -5.31 -27.72
N ALA A 62 28.69 -5.44 -27.70
CA ALA A 62 27.89 -5.49 -28.92
C ALA A 62 27.99 -4.18 -29.73
N ILE A 63 28.07 -3.03 -29.05
CA ILE A 63 28.33 -1.74 -29.69
C ILE A 63 29.72 -1.74 -30.32
N ARG A 64 30.75 -2.24 -29.63
CA ARG A 64 32.11 -2.33 -30.16
C ARG A 64 32.20 -3.20 -31.42
N GLN A 65 31.55 -4.36 -31.41
CA GLN A 65 31.50 -5.25 -32.57
C GLN A 65 30.83 -4.55 -33.77
N LYS A 66 29.72 -3.84 -33.54
CA LYS A 66 29.04 -3.08 -34.60
C LYS A 66 29.88 -1.93 -35.14
N MET A 67 30.62 -1.23 -34.28
CA MET A 67 31.57 -0.20 -34.69
C MET A 67 32.73 -0.76 -35.52
N ALA A 68 33.19 -1.97 -35.21
CA ALA A 68 34.25 -2.63 -35.98
C ALA A 68 33.77 -3.09 -37.36
N THR A 69 32.50 -3.47 -37.50
CA THR A 69 31.92 -3.94 -38.78
C THR A 69 31.36 -2.81 -39.65
N SER A 70 30.93 -1.69 -39.07
CA SER A 70 30.31 -0.57 -39.81
C SER A 70 31.24 0.63 -39.89
N SER A 71 31.40 1.19 -41.09
CA SER A 71 32.12 2.46 -41.29
C SER A 71 31.41 3.67 -40.66
N TYR A 72 30.13 3.53 -40.30
CA TYR A 72 29.36 4.60 -39.69
C TYR A 72 28.46 4.05 -38.58
N TYR A 73 28.74 4.48 -37.34
CA TYR A 73 27.99 4.07 -36.16
C TYR A 73 27.98 5.22 -35.15
N PHE A 74 26.79 5.60 -34.67
CA PHE A 74 26.60 6.77 -33.81
C PHE A 74 26.73 6.48 -32.31
N ASP A 75 26.40 5.25 -31.91
CA ASP A 75 26.42 4.83 -30.51
C ASP A 75 27.87 4.54 -30.07
N LYS A 76 28.23 4.96 -28.86
CA LYS A 76 29.54 4.68 -28.26
C LYS A 76 29.40 3.81 -27.01
N PRO A 77 30.39 2.95 -26.72
CA PRO A 77 30.49 2.28 -25.43
C PRO A 77 30.53 3.31 -24.30
N LEU A 78 29.79 3.07 -23.22
CA LEU A 78 29.67 4.01 -22.12
C LEU A 78 30.66 3.74 -20.98
N PHE A 79 31.08 2.50 -20.79
CA PHE A 79 31.77 2.04 -19.57
C PHE A 79 33.26 1.74 -19.77
N GLU A 80 33.90 2.33 -20.78
CA GLU A 80 35.30 2.06 -21.11
C GLU A 80 36.30 2.86 -20.28
N SER A 81 35.91 4.03 -19.80
CA SER A 81 36.81 4.89 -19.04
C SER A 81 37.21 4.25 -17.70
N ALA A 82 38.41 4.57 -17.20
CA ALA A 82 38.86 4.07 -15.91
C ALA A 82 37.91 4.46 -14.76
N PHE A 83 37.26 5.62 -14.86
CA PHE A 83 36.24 6.10 -13.94
C PHE A 83 35.00 5.20 -13.95
N GLU A 84 34.45 4.93 -15.13
CA GLU A 84 33.25 4.09 -15.27
C GLU A 84 33.52 2.64 -14.83
N ARG A 85 34.70 2.10 -15.18
CA ARG A 85 35.12 0.76 -14.71
C ARG A 85 35.31 0.70 -13.21
N ARG A 86 35.76 1.77 -12.56
CA ARG A 86 35.83 1.87 -11.09
C ARG A 86 34.43 1.90 -10.50
N ARG A 87 33.55 2.74 -11.06
CA ARG A 87 32.15 2.83 -10.61
C ARG A 87 31.44 1.48 -10.66
N LEU A 88 31.48 0.80 -11.81
CA LEU A 88 30.84 -0.50 -11.97
C LEU A 88 31.41 -1.56 -11.01
N ARG A 89 32.71 -1.52 -10.72
CA ARG A 89 33.31 -2.45 -9.75
C ARG A 89 32.80 -2.22 -8.33
N ILE A 90 32.61 -0.97 -7.92
CA ILE A 90 32.03 -0.62 -6.62
C ILE A 90 30.58 -1.11 -6.56
N LEU A 91 29.78 -0.85 -7.60
CA LEU A 91 28.39 -1.32 -7.66
C LEU A 91 28.30 -2.85 -7.63
N ASN A 92 29.19 -3.55 -8.35
CA ASN A 92 29.27 -5.01 -8.33
C ASN A 92 29.55 -5.54 -6.93
N ALA A 93 30.53 -4.94 -6.24
CA ALA A 93 30.85 -5.32 -4.87
C ALA A 93 29.66 -5.11 -3.94
N ILE A 94 28.93 -4.00 -4.08
CA ILE A 94 27.74 -3.70 -3.30
C ILE A 94 26.65 -4.74 -3.57
N PHE A 95 26.30 -5.03 -4.82
CA PHE A 95 25.23 -5.99 -5.15
C PHE A 95 25.54 -7.40 -4.61
N LEU A 96 26.76 -7.89 -4.83
CA LEU A 96 27.18 -9.19 -4.33
C LEU A 96 27.21 -9.23 -2.79
N ALA A 97 27.62 -8.14 -2.15
CA ALA A 97 27.64 -8.03 -0.70
C ALA A 97 26.23 -7.96 -0.11
N PHE A 98 25.31 -7.25 -0.74
CA PHE A 98 23.93 -7.07 -0.30
C PHE A 98 23.12 -8.38 -0.37
N ALA A 99 23.45 -9.27 -1.31
CA ALA A 99 22.88 -10.62 -1.33
C ALA A 99 23.16 -11.40 -0.01
N ARG A 100 24.29 -11.13 0.66
CA ARG A 100 24.63 -11.78 1.95
C ARG A 100 23.83 -11.24 3.14
N THR A 101 23.30 -10.02 3.03
CA THR A 101 22.48 -9.41 4.10
C THR A 101 21.00 -9.78 4.02
N GLY A 102 20.60 -10.63 3.05
CA GLY A 102 19.20 -11.01 2.83
C GLY A 102 18.48 -10.16 1.77
N GLY A 103 19.21 -9.25 1.10
CA GLY A 103 18.73 -8.58 -0.10
C GLY A 103 19.07 -9.37 -1.37
N GLY A 104 19.03 -8.69 -2.50
CA GLY A 104 19.23 -9.28 -3.83
C GLY A 104 20.10 -8.41 -4.72
N GLY A 105 20.12 -8.76 -6.00
CA GLY A 105 20.87 -8.04 -7.03
C GLY A 105 20.36 -6.60 -7.23
N GLY A 106 21.17 -5.84 -7.96
CA GLY A 106 20.81 -4.50 -8.37
C GLY A 106 20.08 -4.47 -9.72
N TYR A 107 19.38 -3.38 -9.98
CA TYR A 107 18.92 -3.03 -11.32
C TYR A 107 19.18 -1.56 -11.62
N PHE A 108 19.43 -1.28 -12.88
CA PHE A 108 19.67 0.07 -13.39
C PHE A 108 18.38 0.63 -13.97
N ARG A 109 18.04 1.87 -13.60
CA ARG A 109 16.88 2.58 -14.15
C ARG A 109 17.23 3.35 -15.42
N ASP A 110 18.51 3.64 -15.62
CA ASP A 110 19.03 4.41 -16.73
C ASP A 110 20.12 3.64 -17.50
N ARG A 111 20.38 4.09 -18.74
CA ARG A 111 21.41 3.48 -19.60
C ARG A 111 22.83 3.79 -19.10
N GLN A 112 23.03 4.88 -18.34
CA GLN A 112 24.33 5.31 -17.84
C GLN A 112 24.67 4.71 -16.48
N ALA A 113 23.80 3.87 -15.91
CA ALA A 113 23.98 3.21 -14.64
C ALA A 113 24.33 4.18 -13.51
N ARG A 114 23.61 5.30 -13.46
CA ARG A 114 23.72 6.32 -12.41
C ARG A 114 22.63 6.18 -11.37
N GLU A 115 21.41 5.85 -11.81
CA GLU A 115 20.30 5.59 -10.92
C GLU A 115 20.15 4.08 -10.74
N VAL A 116 20.50 3.63 -9.54
CA VAL A 116 20.58 2.23 -9.19
C VAL A 116 19.53 1.93 -8.14
N SER A 117 18.89 0.78 -8.24
CA SER A 117 18.03 0.26 -7.18
C SER A 117 18.51 -1.11 -6.77
N ILE A 118 18.62 -1.32 -5.47
CA ILE A 118 19.06 -2.57 -4.87
C ILE A 118 17.84 -3.22 -4.22
N TRP A 119 17.63 -4.49 -4.52
CA TRP A 119 16.52 -5.24 -3.93
C TRP A 119 16.82 -5.62 -2.48
N GLY A 120 15.84 -5.48 -1.60
CA GLY A 120 15.92 -5.80 -0.17
C GLY A 120 14.54 -5.76 0.49
N PRO A 121 14.45 -5.94 1.82
CA PRO A 121 13.20 -5.85 2.59
C PRO A 121 12.36 -4.61 2.27
N ALA A 122 13.04 -3.48 2.04
CA ALA A 122 12.54 -2.39 1.21
C ALA A 122 13.60 -2.03 0.16
N GLY A 123 13.18 -1.79 -1.09
CA GLY A 123 14.13 -1.43 -2.15
C GLY A 123 14.88 -0.13 -1.83
N VAL A 124 16.19 -0.12 -2.02
CA VAL A 124 17.03 1.06 -1.78
C VAL A 124 17.50 1.64 -3.10
N SER A 125 17.11 2.89 -3.39
CA SER A 125 17.66 3.65 -4.51
C SER A 125 18.96 4.33 -4.11
N VAL A 126 19.99 4.17 -4.92
CA VAL A 126 21.29 4.81 -4.75
C VAL A 126 21.74 5.49 -6.05
N GLU A 127 22.42 6.61 -5.90
CA GLU A 127 23.14 7.32 -6.96
C GLU A 127 24.63 7.18 -6.66
N LEU A 128 25.43 6.83 -7.67
CA LEU A 128 26.89 6.81 -7.56
C LEU A 128 27.46 7.61 -8.72
N ASP A 129 28.06 8.76 -8.44
CA ASP A 129 28.69 9.60 -9.47
C ASP A 129 29.70 10.57 -8.87
N THR A 130 30.23 11.48 -9.69
CA THR A 130 31.04 12.60 -9.22
C THR A 130 30.25 13.52 -8.28
N PRO A 131 30.92 14.23 -7.35
CA PRO A 131 30.26 15.22 -6.52
C PRO A 131 29.55 16.27 -7.37
N LYS A 132 28.25 16.51 -7.12
CA LYS A 132 27.50 17.57 -7.81
C LYS A 132 28.15 18.94 -7.52
N PRO A 133 28.40 19.78 -8.53
CA PRO A 133 29.05 21.07 -8.32
C PRO A 133 28.17 21.96 -7.44
N ARG A 134 28.73 22.44 -6.32
CA ARG A 134 28.08 23.50 -5.53
C ARG A 134 28.06 24.77 -6.39
N SER A 135 26.87 25.36 -6.54
CA SER A 135 26.64 26.53 -7.39
C SER A 135 27.67 27.65 -7.17
N ARG A 136 28.26 28.12 -8.28
CA ARG A 136 29.09 29.33 -8.46
C ARG A 136 30.39 29.41 -7.64
N GLY A 137 31.44 28.72 -8.09
CA GLY A 137 32.80 29.02 -7.63
C GLY A 137 33.90 28.23 -8.35
N ARG A 138 34.58 28.90 -9.29
CA ARG A 138 35.96 28.66 -9.80
C ARG A 138 36.37 27.27 -10.37
N ASN A 139 36.73 27.32 -11.65
CA ASN A 139 37.25 26.28 -12.56
C ASN A 139 38.52 25.49 -12.15
N GLN A 140 38.96 25.49 -10.88
CA GLN A 140 40.18 24.77 -10.47
C GLN A 140 39.91 23.43 -9.75
N GLU A 141 38.75 23.25 -9.12
CA GLU A 141 38.41 21.97 -8.45
C GLU A 141 37.93 20.87 -9.41
N SER A 142 37.65 21.21 -10.67
CA SER A 142 36.93 20.31 -11.60
C SER A 142 37.69 19.02 -11.93
N ALA A 143 39.01 19.09 -12.16
CA ALA A 143 39.78 17.92 -12.60
C ALA A 143 40.05 16.88 -11.49
N GLU A 144 40.15 17.31 -10.23
CA GLU A 144 40.24 16.39 -9.09
C GLU A 144 38.88 15.83 -8.69
N ASN A 145 37.81 16.63 -8.77
CA ASN A 145 36.45 16.17 -8.51
C ASN A 145 35.97 15.16 -9.56
N GLU A 146 36.44 15.23 -10.81
CA GLU A 146 36.18 14.23 -11.85
C GLU A 146 36.65 12.81 -11.50
N LYS A 147 37.56 12.66 -10.53
CA LYS A 147 38.07 11.34 -10.10
C LYS A 147 37.44 10.85 -8.79
N LYS A 148 36.78 11.74 -8.03
CA LYS A 148 36.11 11.40 -6.78
C LYS A 148 34.74 10.81 -7.08
N LEU A 149 34.35 9.81 -6.29
CA LEU A 149 33.01 9.22 -6.31
C LEU A 149 32.28 9.52 -5.01
N VAL A 150 30.98 9.76 -5.14
CA VAL A 150 30.03 9.91 -4.04
C VAL A 150 28.88 8.95 -4.27
N LEU A 151 28.63 8.10 -3.28
CA LEU A 151 27.45 7.25 -3.20
C LEU A 151 26.42 7.91 -2.29
N THR A 152 25.20 8.10 -2.78
CA THR A 152 24.09 8.65 -2.00
C THR A 152 22.87 7.77 -2.11
N ALA A 153 22.28 7.40 -0.98
CA ALA A 153 21.02 6.66 -0.90
C ALA A 153 19.85 7.63 -0.79
N THR A 154 18.98 7.66 -1.80
CA THR A 154 17.85 8.61 -1.89
C THR A 154 16.87 8.49 -0.72
N ALA A 155 16.62 7.26 -0.25
CA ALA A 155 15.76 7.04 0.91
C ALA A 155 16.41 7.54 2.21
N GLY A 156 17.73 7.48 2.30
CA GLY A 156 18.49 7.85 3.48
C GLY A 156 18.53 9.35 3.77
N GLU A 157 18.32 10.22 2.77
CA GLU A 157 18.19 11.68 3.00
C GLU A 157 16.99 12.04 3.89
N ARG A 158 16.01 11.14 3.98
CA ARG A 158 14.81 11.32 4.81
C ARG A 158 15.05 10.96 6.28
N PHE A 159 16.20 10.37 6.60
CA PHE A 159 16.51 9.83 7.92
C PHE A 159 17.75 10.52 8.48
N SER A 160 17.55 11.53 9.33
CA SER A 160 18.64 12.34 9.91
C SER A 160 19.61 11.55 10.79
N ASN A 161 19.20 10.38 11.26
CA ASN A 161 19.97 9.47 12.10
C ASN A 161 20.66 8.32 11.34
N LEU A 162 20.46 8.22 10.02
CA LEU A 162 21.09 7.18 9.20
C LEU A 162 22.16 7.78 8.29
N VAL A 163 23.31 7.11 8.25
CA VAL A 163 24.33 7.44 7.24
C VAL A 163 23.80 7.01 5.87
N SER A 164 23.66 7.99 4.99
CA SER A 164 23.04 7.83 3.67
C SER A 164 23.91 8.31 2.52
N SER A 165 25.07 8.89 2.81
CA SER A 165 26.03 9.34 1.80
C SER A 165 27.45 8.99 2.22
N TRP A 166 28.24 8.54 1.25
CA TRP A 166 29.65 8.16 1.39
C TRP A 166 30.42 8.75 0.23
N ALA A 167 31.63 9.25 0.47
CA ALA A 167 32.47 9.85 -0.56
C ALA A 167 33.91 9.35 -0.48
N ASP A 168 34.63 9.49 -1.58
CA ASP A 168 36.08 9.57 -1.54
C ASP A 168 36.50 10.83 -0.78
N ASP A 169 37.19 10.67 0.33
CA ASP A 169 37.64 11.75 1.21
C ASP A 169 39.04 11.46 1.78
N GLU A 170 39.49 12.29 2.72
CA GLU A 170 40.79 12.15 3.38
C GLU A 170 40.93 10.85 4.19
N ALA A 171 39.82 10.26 4.65
CA ALA A 171 39.81 9.02 5.41
C ALA A 171 39.93 7.78 4.52
N GLY A 172 39.79 7.92 3.20
CA GLY A 172 40.01 6.84 2.24
C GLY A 172 39.01 6.83 1.09
N LYS A 173 39.16 5.83 0.23
CA LYS A 173 38.30 5.66 -0.94
C LYS A 173 37.03 4.89 -0.59
N LEU A 174 36.02 4.97 -1.45
CA LEU A 174 34.80 4.16 -1.31
C LEU A 174 35.08 2.66 -1.23
N GLU A 175 36.13 2.16 -1.89
CA GLU A 175 36.55 0.77 -1.83
C GLU A 175 36.92 0.30 -0.43
N ASP A 176 37.49 1.19 0.40
CA ASP A 176 37.86 0.89 1.77
C ASP A 176 36.64 0.90 2.71
N LYS A 177 35.58 1.60 2.30
CA LYS A 177 34.35 1.82 3.05
C LYS A 177 33.22 0.85 2.68
N LEU A 178 33.44 -0.11 1.78
CA LEU A 178 32.38 -0.98 1.25
C LEU A 178 31.57 -1.71 2.32
N THR A 179 32.23 -2.18 3.39
CA THR A 179 31.54 -2.86 4.49
C THR A 179 30.56 -1.90 5.17
N ASP A 180 31.00 -0.67 5.44
CA ASP A 180 30.17 0.35 6.09
C ASP A 180 29.04 0.84 5.18
N ILE A 181 29.32 0.98 3.88
CA ILE A 181 28.31 1.32 2.86
C ILE A 181 27.21 0.27 2.85
N VAL A 182 27.56 -1.02 2.70
CA VAL A 182 26.58 -2.11 2.60
C VAL A 182 25.77 -2.24 3.90
N VAL A 183 26.42 -2.09 5.06
CA VAL A 183 25.72 -2.08 6.37
C VAL A 183 24.75 -0.91 6.46
N GLY A 184 25.16 0.29 6.06
CA GLY A 184 24.29 1.47 6.06
C GLY A 184 23.09 1.31 5.13
N LEU A 185 23.32 0.84 3.91
CA LEU A 185 22.25 0.55 2.95
C LEU A 185 21.27 -0.53 3.47
N ALA A 186 21.78 -1.59 4.10
CA ALA A 186 20.93 -2.64 4.66
C ALA A 186 20.08 -2.12 5.83
N THR A 187 20.67 -1.25 6.65
CA THR A 187 19.99 -0.57 7.76
C THR A 187 18.88 0.34 7.24
N ILE A 188 19.13 1.12 6.18
CA ILE A 188 18.10 1.93 5.50
C ILE A 188 16.98 1.05 4.97
N SER A 189 17.30 -0.06 4.30
CA SER A 189 16.33 -1.01 3.73
C SER A 189 15.40 -1.58 4.80
N GLU A 190 15.96 -2.07 5.91
CA GLU A 190 15.19 -2.64 7.00
C GLU A 190 14.32 -1.58 7.70
N TYR A 191 14.89 -0.40 7.96
CA TYR A 191 14.15 0.68 8.62
C TYR A 191 12.93 1.12 7.81
N GLU A 192 13.11 1.30 6.50
CA GLU A 192 12.01 1.55 5.56
C GLU A 192 10.99 0.41 5.59
N SER A 193 11.42 -0.85 5.53
CA SER A 193 10.52 -2.00 5.57
C SER A 193 9.65 -2.02 6.83
N ARG A 194 10.25 -1.79 8.01
CA ARG A 194 9.53 -1.72 9.28
C ARG A 194 8.52 -0.57 9.32
N ARG A 195 8.88 0.60 8.78
CA ARG A 195 7.94 1.73 8.66
C ARG A 195 6.73 1.34 7.80
N TRP A 196 6.96 0.79 6.60
CA TRP A 196 5.89 0.38 5.70
C TRP A 196 4.97 -0.67 6.31
N GLN A 197 5.52 -1.64 7.04
CA GLN A 197 4.75 -2.65 7.76
C GLN A 197 3.88 -2.03 8.86
N ALA A 198 4.41 -1.09 9.64
CA ALA A 198 3.66 -0.39 10.68
C ALA A 198 2.52 0.45 10.10
N GLU A 199 2.80 1.24 9.06
CA GLU A 199 1.78 2.03 8.35
C GLU A 199 0.69 1.14 7.76
N ARG A 200 1.07 -0.02 7.18
CA ARG A 200 0.11 -0.96 6.63
C ARG A 200 -0.76 -1.59 7.71
N ALA A 201 -0.18 -1.99 8.84
CA ALA A 201 -0.93 -2.53 9.96
C ALA A 201 -1.89 -1.50 10.58
N GLU A 202 -1.52 -0.22 10.63
CA GLU A 202 -2.41 0.87 11.02
C GLU A 202 -3.57 1.04 10.05
N TRP A 203 -3.27 1.06 8.75
CA TRP A 203 -4.29 1.14 7.71
C TRP A 203 -5.28 -0.01 7.79
N ASP A 204 -4.80 -1.24 7.91
CA ASP A 204 -5.65 -2.43 7.99
C ASP A 204 -6.50 -2.44 9.27
N ARG A 205 -5.95 -2.00 10.41
CA ARG A 205 -6.72 -1.78 11.66
C ARG A 205 -7.84 -0.76 11.47
N LYS A 206 -7.55 0.37 10.83
CA LYS A 206 -8.55 1.42 10.58
C LYS A 206 -9.66 0.93 9.66
N ARG A 207 -9.31 0.23 8.58
CA ARG A 207 -10.27 -0.34 7.63
C ARG A 207 -11.17 -1.38 8.28
N ALA A 208 -10.62 -2.27 9.11
CA ALA A 208 -11.41 -3.25 9.85
C ALA A 208 -12.40 -2.58 10.83
N ALA A 209 -11.99 -1.47 11.47
CA ALA A 209 -12.87 -0.70 12.34
C ALA A 209 -14.01 -0.01 11.57
N GLU A 210 -13.71 0.59 10.42
CA GLU A 210 -14.70 1.22 9.53
C GLU A 210 -15.72 0.20 9.01
N GLU A 211 -15.28 -0.99 8.60
CA GLU A 211 -16.17 -2.06 8.13
C GLU A 211 -17.08 -2.58 9.26
N LYS A 212 -16.54 -2.75 10.46
CA LYS A 212 -17.31 -3.16 11.63
C LYS A 212 -18.39 -2.13 11.97
N GLU A 213 -18.06 -0.85 11.89
CA GLU A 213 -19.01 0.23 12.13
C GLU A 213 -20.10 0.30 11.05
N ALA A 214 -19.72 0.22 9.77
CA ALA A 214 -20.66 0.18 8.66
C ALA A 214 -21.63 -1.00 8.78
N ARG A 215 -21.14 -2.17 9.20
CA ARG A 215 -21.97 -3.35 9.45
C ARG A 215 -22.95 -3.15 10.60
N ARG A 216 -22.55 -2.46 11.67
CA ARG A 216 -23.44 -2.10 12.78
C ARG A 216 -24.57 -1.18 12.30
N ILE A 217 -24.22 -0.09 11.61
CA ILE A 217 -25.19 0.86 11.07
C ILE A 217 -26.16 0.18 10.10
N ALA A 218 -25.66 -0.68 9.21
CA ALA A 218 -26.50 -1.41 8.26
C ALA A 218 -27.48 -2.36 8.97
N LYS A 219 -27.02 -3.06 10.01
CA LYS A 219 -27.89 -3.93 10.82
C LYS A 219 -28.97 -3.13 11.54
N ASP A 220 -28.59 -2.03 12.18
CA ASP A 220 -29.53 -1.17 12.90
C ASP A 220 -30.57 -0.55 11.95
N LYS A 221 -30.15 -0.16 10.74
CA LYS A 221 -31.06 0.35 9.71
C LYS A 221 -32.02 -0.74 9.22
N ALA A 222 -31.51 -1.93 8.90
CA ALA A 222 -32.35 -3.05 8.47
C ALA A 222 -33.35 -3.49 9.55
N GLU A 223 -32.96 -3.45 10.82
CA GLU A 223 -33.86 -3.74 11.93
C GLU A 223 -34.96 -2.67 12.09
N ARG A 224 -34.64 -1.39 11.90
CA ARG A 224 -35.65 -0.31 11.89
C ARG A 224 -36.62 -0.47 10.74
N GLU A 225 -36.13 -0.68 9.53
CA GLU A 225 -36.96 -0.89 8.34
C GLU A 225 -37.88 -2.11 8.50
N ALA A 226 -37.36 -3.22 9.04
CA ALA A 226 -38.17 -4.41 9.32
C ALA A 226 -39.27 -4.15 10.36
N ARG A 227 -38.98 -3.38 11.41
CA ARG A 227 -39.98 -2.99 12.42
C ARG A 227 -41.05 -2.07 11.83
N GLU A 228 -40.66 -1.09 11.03
CA GLU A 228 -41.58 -0.17 10.37
C GLU A 228 -42.51 -0.91 9.40
N LEU A 229 -41.98 -1.84 8.62
CA LEU A 229 -42.78 -2.70 7.74
C LEU A 229 -43.76 -3.57 8.52
N ALA A 230 -43.31 -4.18 9.62
CA ALA A 230 -44.19 -5.00 10.46
C ALA A 230 -45.32 -4.17 11.09
N ILE A 231 -45.02 -2.96 11.58
CA ILE A 231 -46.04 -2.05 12.14
C ILE A 231 -47.03 -1.63 11.05
N ALA A 232 -46.55 -1.27 9.85
CA ALA A 232 -47.40 -0.88 8.73
C ALA A 232 -48.33 -2.03 8.29
N GLU A 233 -47.84 -3.27 8.25
CA GLU A 233 -48.65 -4.45 7.93
C GLU A 233 -49.72 -4.69 8.99
N GLN A 234 -49.39 -4.58 10.28
CA GLN A 234 -50.35 -4.72 11.37
C GLN A 234 -51.42 -3.62 11.34
N GLN A 235 -51.00 -2.38 11.07
CA GLN A 235 -51.94 -1.26 10.95
C GLN A 235 -52.88 -1.44 9.77
N ALA A 236 -52.37 -1.86 8.60
CA ALA A 236 -53.19 -2.12 7.42
C ALA A 236 -54.26 -3.19 7.69
N ARG A 237 -53.89 -4.28 8.39
CA ARG A 237 -54.83 -5.32 8.81
C ARG A 237 -55.89 -4.81 9.78
N LEU A 238 -55.49 -3.95 10.73
CA LEU A 238 -56.43 -3.34 11.67
C LEU A 238 -57.41 -2.41 10.95
N ASP A 239 -56.90 -1.57 10.04
CA ASP A 239 -57.69 -0.62 9.27
C ASP A 239 -58.69 -1.34 8.36
N GLU A 240 -58.27 -2.45 7.73
CA GLU A 240 -59.14 -3.32 6.94
C GLU A 240 -60.26 -3.91 7.81
N LEU A 241 -59.93 -4.51 8.95
CA LEU A 241 -60.91 -5.08 9.88
C LEU A 241 -61.90 -4.03 10.41
N LEU A 242 -61.43 -2.84 10.75
CA LEU A 242 -62.28 -1.74 11.19
C LEU A 242 -63.19 -1.24 10.06
N GLY A 243 -62.67 -1.20 8.83
CA GLY A 243 -63.43 -0.89 7.63
C GLY A 243 -64.56 -1.91 7.40
N GLU A 244 -64.25 -3.20 7.49
CA GLU A 244 -65.24 -4.28 7.39
C GLU A 244 -66.29 -4.19 8.51
N ALA A 245 -65.87 -4.03 9.77
CA ALA A 245 -66.78 -3.93 10.90
C ALA A 245 -67.75 -2.75 10.76
N ARG A 246 -67.26 -1.60 10.27
CA ARG A 246 -68.08 -0.42 10.00
C ARG A 246 -69.06 -0.66 8.85
N ALA A 247 -68.61 -1.28 7.76
CA ALA A 247 -69.46 -1.60 6.63
C ALA A 247 -70.59 -2.57 7.02
N TRP A 248 -70.28 -3.56 7.87
CA TRP A 248 -71.28 -4.47 8.45
C TRP A 248 -72.28 -3.72 9.34
N GLN A 249 -71.81 -2.83 10.21
CA GLN A 249 -72.69 -2.02 11.07
C GLN A 249 -73.60 -1.10 10.26
N ASP A 250 -73.05 -0.44 9.24
CA ASP A 250 -73.80 0.46 8.35
C ASP A 250 -74.88 -0.32 7.57
N ALA A 251 -74.56 -1.53 7.07
CA ALA A 251 -75.54 -2.42 6.43
C ALA A 251 -76.68 -2.82 7.38
N ALA A 252 -76.34 -3.21 8.62
CA ALA A 252 -77.32 -3.56 9.64
C ALA A 252 -78.23 -2.36 10.00
N LEU A 253 -77.66 -1.15 10.08
CA LEU A 253 -78.40 0.07 10.36
C LEU A 253 -79.35 0.45 9.22
N ILE A 254 -78.94 0.29 7.96
CA ILE A 254 -79.81 0.51 6.80
C ILE A 254 -80.99 -0.47 6.83
N ARG A 255 -80.74 -1.77 7.05
CA ARG A 255 -81.81 -2.79 7.15
C ARG A 255 -82.80 -2.45 8.26
N ALA A 256 -82.29 -2.11 9.46
CA ALA A 256 -83.13 -1.73 10.59
C ALA A 256 -83.94 -0.44 10.34
N TYR A 257 -83.34 0.55 9.67
CA TYR A 257 -84.02 1.79 9.32
C TYR A 257 -85.16 1.57 8.31
N VAL A 258 -84.92 0.78 7.27
CA VAL A 258 -85.94 0.42 6.27
C VAL A 258 -87.10 -0.31 6.94
N ASP A 259 -86.81 -1.30 7.78
CA ASP A 259 -87.82 -2.11 8.47
C ASP A 259 -88.69 -1.27 9.41
N ALA A 260 -88.06 -0.41 10.23
CA ALA A 260 -88.76 0.54 11.10
C ALA A 260 -89.63 1.54 10.33
N ARG A 261 -89.24 1.90 9.10
CA ARG A 261 -89.99 2.84 8.25
C ARG A 261 -91.19 2.18 7.58
N CYS A 262 -91.06 0.92 7.16
CA CYS A 262 -92.16 0.10 6.63
C CYS A 262 -93.24 -0.21 7.67
N GLN A 263 -92.89 -0.27 8.96
CA GLN A 263 -93.84 -0.53 10.05
C GLN A 263 -94.70 0.70 10.45
N ARG A 264 -94.47 1.90 9.88
CA ARG A 264 -95.30 3.09 10.15
C ARG A 264 -96.52 3.15 9.23
N GLU A 265 -97.71 3.29 9.80
CA GLU A 265 -99.02 3.33 9.11
C GLU A 265 -99.19 4.42 8.03
N SER A 266 -98.29 5.40 7.93
CA SER A 266 -98.35 6.51 6.94
C SER A 266 -97.24 6.45 5.88
N PHE A 267 -96.66 5.27 5.65
CA PHE A 267 -95.58 5.10 4.67
C PHE A 267 -96.11 5.01 3.23
N HIS A 268 -95.83 6.05 2.42
CA HIS A 268 -96.16 6.13 0.99
C HIS A 268 -94.89 6.34 0.15
N GLU A 269 -93.87 5.53 0.35
CA GLU A 269 -92.66 5.52 -0.50
C GLU A 269 -92.76 4.36 -1.53
N PRO A 270 -92.25 4.51 -2.77
CA PRO A 270 -92.43 3.50 -3.82
C PRO A 270 -91.69 2.20 -3.46
N SER A 271 -92.27 1.02 -3.72
CA SER A 271 -91.63 -0.30 -3.48
C SER A 271 -90.20 -0.41 -4.05
N LYS A 272 -89.93 0.31 -5.14
CA LYS A 272 -88.61 0.41 -5.78
C LYS A 272 -87.53 1.03 -4.88
N TRP A 273 -87.89 1.92 -3.94
CA TRP A 273 -86.95 2.53 -3.01
C TRP A 273 -86.52 1.53 -1.93
N VAL A 274 -87.46 0.72 -1.41
CA VAL A 274 -87.18 -0.33 -0.42
C VAL A 274 -86.27 -1.40 -1.01
N GLU A 275 -86.57 -1.88 -2.23
CA GLU A 275 -85.74 -2.85 -2.95
C GLU A 275 -84.32 -2.31 -3.19
N TRP A 276 -84.20 -1.05 -3.60
CA TRP A 276 -82.90 -0.40 -3.79
C TRP A 276 -82.10 -0.28 -2.48
N ALA A 277 -82.73 0.15 -1.38
CA ALA A 277 -82.05 0.35 -0.11
C ALA A 277 -81.55 -0.96 0.52
N LEU A 278 -82.32 -2.05 0.39
CA LEU A 278 -81.89 -3.38 0.83
C LEU A 278 -80.77 -3.93 -0.07
N ALA A 279 -80.88 -3.78 -1.39
CA ALA A 279 -79.81 -4.17 -2.31
C ALA A 279 -78.50 -3.39 -2.06
N GLU A 280 -78.59 -2.12 -1.68
CA GLU A 280 -77.44 -1.30 -1.31
C GLU A 280 -76.81 -1.75 0.02
N ALA A 281 -77.62 -2.14 1.02
CA ALA A 281 -77.13 -2.72 2.27
C ALA A 281 -76.38 -4.04 2.03
N ASP A 282 -76.91 -4.90 1.16
CA ASP A 282 -76.27 -6.17 0.81
C ASP A 282 -74.98 -5.97 0.00
N ARG A 283 -74.90 -4.92 -0.82
CA ARG A 283 -73.70 -4.57 -1.60
C ARG A 283 -72.52 -4.16 -0.71
N ILE A 284 -72.79 -3.49 0.41
CA ILE A 284 -71.76 -2.98 1.33
C ILE A 284 -71.42 -3.94 2.46
N ASP A 285 -72.31 -4.90 2.77
CA ASP A 285 -72.10 -5.89 3.82
C ASP A 285 -70.95 -6.84 3.46
N PRO A 286 -69.84 -6.86 4.24
CA PRO A 286 -68.71 -7.73 3.95
C PRO A 286 -69.05 -9.22 4.08
N LEU A 287 -70.14 -9.59 4.75
CA LEU A 287 -70.56 -10.99 4.93
C LEU A 287 -71.47 -11.52 3.81
N MET A 288 -71.93 -10.63 2.93
CA MET A 288 -72.79 -10.96 1.79
C MET A 288 -72.00 -11.10 0.47
N LYS A 289 -70.67 -10.98 0.52
CA LYS A 289 -69.75 -11.17 -0.61
C LYS A 289 -69.26 -12.61 -0.74
#